data_AF-A0A972CF52-F1
#
_entry.id   AF-A0A972CF52-F1
#
_cell.length_a   1.000
_cell.length_b   1.000
_cell.length_c   1.000
_cell.angle_alpha   90.00
_cell.angle_beta   90.00
_cell.angle_gamma   90.00
#
_symmetry.space_group_name_H-M   'P 1'
#
loop_
_entity.id
_entity.type
_entity.pdbx_description
1 polymer ?
#
loop_
_entity_poly.entity_id
_entity_poly.type
_entity_poly.pdbx_seq_one_letter_code
_entity_poly.pdbx_strand_id
1 'polypeptide(L)'
;KNGAQEPDVERENHLLDSSAYGDLIDAQAFTADCFFVEQDRVVAIELKSVRPNSGEMRGEKQKILVGKAVLKRLYPDKDVYYYFGFPFDPLSNEETGYDKEVFMNSIIEFKKFCAKDELLIADELWSFLSGQANTMQQILDIIKSISTESFIEDFEFLNNPNRILEDPDRYLYIADKWYLEDEKTIAENLDTLTRQAESSNSLYKALNKNIFNYKGEYNYNRAKTLLSKTFE
;
A
#
# COMPACT_ATOMS: atom_id res chain seq x y z
N LYS A 1 5.30 35.84 4.73
CA LYS A 1 3.83 35.60 4.72
C LYS A 1 3.45 35.20 3.30
N ASN A 2 3.14 33.92 3.04
CA ASN A 2 2.42 33.55 1.81
C ASN A 2 0.92 33.53 2.11
N GLY A 3 0.14 33.93 1.11
CA GLY A 3 -1.24 34.40 1.21
C GLY A 3 -1.60 35.45 0.14
N ALA A 4 -0.63 35.86 -0.70
CA ALA A 4 -0.87 36.74 -1.83
C ALA A 4 -1.17 36.00 -3.15
N GLN A 5 -0.88 34.70 -3.22
CA GLN A 5 -1.11 33.85 -4.38
C GLN A 5 -1.59 32.48 -3.93
N GLU A 6 -2.53 31.92 -4.68
CA GLU A 6 -3.03 30.57 -4.46
C GLU A 6 -1.96 29.53 -4.86
N PRO A 7 -1.85 28.41 -4.12
CA PRO A 7 -1.02 27.28 -4.51
C PRO A 7 -1.43 26.74 -5.88
N ASP A 8 -0.45 26.46 -6.73
CA ASP A 8 -0.67 26.03 -8.12
C ASP A 8 0.48 25.11 -8.54
N VAL A 9 0.15 23.85 -8.84
CA VAL A 9 1.14 22.80 -9.13
C VAL A 9 1.92 23.09 -10.41
N GLU A 10 1.24 23.53 -11.47
CA GLU A 10 1.87 23.77 -12.77
C GLU A 10 2.86 24.92 -12.68
N ARG A 11 2.47 26.02 -12.05
CA ARG A 11 3.31 27.18 -11.81
C ARG A 11 4.52 26.83 -10.95
N GLU A 12 4.31 26.08 -9.88
CA GLU A 12 5.39 25.65 -8.99
C GLU A 12 6.37 24.74 -9.72
N ASN A 13 5.89 23.76 -10.50
CA ASN A 13 6.73 22.89 -11.30
C ASN A 13 7.54 23.70 -12.34
N HIS A 14 6.90 24.65 -13.04
CA HIS A 14 7.60 25.54 -13.97
C HIS A 14 8.70 26.37 -13.27
N LEU A 15 8.46 26.85 -12.04
CA LEU A 15 9.48 27.55 -11.26
C LEU A 15 10.65 26.63 -10.88
N LEU A 16 10.37 25.36 -10.54
CA LEU A 16 11.41 24.36 -10.26
C LEU A 16 12.25 24.06 -11.51
N ASP A 17 11.60 23.86 -12.65
CA ASP A 17 12.27 23.55 -13.93
C ASP A 17 13.13 24.72 -14.42
N SER A 18 12.60 25.95 -14.37
CA SER A 18 13.34 27.15 -14.75
C SER A 18 14.56 27.43 -13.85
N SER A 19 14.53 26.93 -12.61
CA SER A 19 15.61 27.08 -11.63
C SER A 19 16.64 25.95 -11.69
N ALA A 20 16.47 24.95 -12.55
CA ALA A 20 17.32 23.75 -12.62
C ALA A 20 18.78 24.02 -13.07
N TYR A 21 19.06 25.20 -13.61
CA TYR A 21 20.37 25.61 -14.15
C TYR A 21 21.12 26.62 -13.27
N GLY A 22 20.61 26.95 -12.08
CA GLY A 22 21.26 27.87 -11.14
C GLY A 22 22.34 27.20 -10.26
N ASP A 23 22.88 27.97 -9.32
CA ASP A 23 23.80 27.45 -8.30
C ASP A 23 23.10 26.40 -7.43
N LEU A 24 23.75 25.25 -7.27
CA LEU A 24 23.23 24.17 -6.46
C LEU A 24 23.46 24.45 -4.98
N ILE A 25 22.43 24.19 -4.18
CA ILE A 25 22.50 24.19 -2.73
C ILE A 25 22.27 22.78 -2.21
N ASP A 26 22.80 22.48 -1.04
CA ASP A 26 22.52 21.21 -0.36
C ASP A 26 21.03 21.12 -0.02
N ALA A 27 20.38 20.08 -0.54
CA ALA A 27 18.99 19.80 -0.24
C ALA A 27 18.84 19.24 1.17
N GLN A 28 17.77 19.66 1.87
CA GLN A 28 17.35 18.97 3.09
C GLN A 28 16.97 17.52 2.73
N ALA A 29 17.40 16.56 3.55
CA ALA A 29 16.98 15.18 3.40
C ALA A 29 15.44 15.07 3.48
N PHE A 30 14.85 14.27 2.60
CA PHE A 30 13.43 13.98 2.57
C PHE A 30 13.19 12.47 2.43
N THR A 31 11.99 12.04 2.80
CA THR A 31 11.50 10.67 2.68
C THR A 31 10.15 10.68 1.99
N ALA A 32 9.78 9.57 1.38
CA ALA A 32 8.43 9.32 0.90
C ALA A 32 8.01 7.92 1.34
N ASP A 33 6.77 7.76 1.77
CA ASP A 33 6.22 6.47 2.17
C ASP A 33 5.99 5.55 0.96
N CYS A 34 5.64 6.13 -0.18
CA CYS A 34 5.59 5.43 -1.46
C CYS A 34 6.47 6.16 -2.47
N PHE A 35 7.34 5.42 -3.15
CA PHE A 35 8.19 5.93 -4.22
C PHE A 35 8.29 4.91 -5.34
N PHE A 36 7.98 5.32 -6.56
CA PHE A 36 8.13 4.49 -7.73
C PHE A 36 8.44 5.32 -8.98
N VAL A 37 9.12 4.70 -9.92
CA VAL A 37 9.55 5.30 -11.19
C VAL A 37 8.92 4.50 -12.32
N GLU A 38 8.17 5.19 -13.17
CA GLU A 38 7.56 4.62 -14.37
C GLU A 38 8.30 5.10 -15.63
N GLN A 39 7.79 4.76 -16.81
CA GLN A 39 8.45 5.08 -18.08
C GLN A 39 8.61 6.58 -18.31
N ASP A 40 7.59 7.38 -17.99
CA ASP A 40 7.49 8.82 -18.25
C ASP A 40 7.44 9.68 -16.98
N ARG A 41 7.20 9.08 -15.81
CA ARG A 41 7.05 9.83 -14.55
C ARG A 41 7.76 9.21 -13.35
N VAL A 42 7.98 10.06 -12.35
CA VAL A 42 8.44 9.70 -11.00
C VAL A 42 7.36 10.13 -10.03
N VAL A 43 6.97 9.21 -9.14
CA VAL A 43 5.92 9.48 -8.17
C VAL A 43 6.47 9.27 -6.76
N ALA A 44 6.25 10.26 -5.91
CA ALA A 44 6.44 10.19 -4.48
C ALA A 44 5.12 10.50 -3.77
N ILE A 45 4.81 9.76 -2.70
CA ILE A 45 3.63 10.01 -1.87
C ILE A 45 4.07 9.98 -0.41
N GLU A 46 3.71 11.03 0.31
CA GLU A 46 3.82 11.11 1.77
C GLU A 46 2.44 10.80 2.37
N LEU A 47 2.32 9.68 3.08
CA LEU A 47 1.09 9.26 3.72
C LEU A 47 0.90 10.01 5.04
N LYS A 48 -0.30 10.58 5.21
CA LYS A 48 -0.68 11.30 6.42
C LYS A 48 -1.89 10.65 7.08
N SER A 49 -1.90 10.69 8.41
CA SER A 49 -3.12 10.40 9.17
C SER A 49 -4.14 11.53 8.98
N VAL A 50 -5.43 11.20 8.95
CA VAL A 50 -6.53 12.16 8.76
C VAL A 50 -6.78 13.11 9.95
N ARG A 51 -5.98 13.02 11.02
CA ARG A 51 -6.15 13.86 12.20
C ARG A 51 -5.70 15.29 11.90
N PRO A 52 -6.47 16.32 12.32
CA PRO A 52 -6.08 17.72 12.12
C PRO A 52 -4.88 18.04 13.02
N ASN A 53 -3.68 17.85 12.49
CA ASN A 53 -2.46 18.30 13.14
C ASN A 53 -2.28 19.77 12.79
N SER A 54 -2.35 20.64 13.79
CA SER A 54 -2.09 22.09 13.69
C SER A 54 -0.60 22.43 13.51
N GLY A 55 0.22 21.47 13.05
CA GLY A 55 1.67 21.58 12.96
C GLY A 55 2.18 21.58 11.52
N GLU A 56 2.43 22.78 10.99
CA GLU A 56 3.38 23.10 9.93
C GLU A 56 3.15 22.55 8.50
N MET A 57 1.94 22.67 7.95
CA MET A 57 1.70 22.41 6.51
C MET A 57 2.67 23.16 5.59
N ARG A 58 3.12 24.35 6.01
CA ARG A 58 4.18 25.10 5.32
C ARG A 58 5.49 24.31 5.21
N GLY A 59 5.92 23.67 6.29
CA GLY A 59 7.15 22.88 6.34
C GLY A 59 7.02 21.62 5.50
N GLU A 60 5.86 20.97 5.56
CA GLU A 60 5.54 19.82 4.72
C GLU A 60 5.53 20.18 3.23
N LYS A 61 4.90 21.30 2.86
CA LYS A 61 4.96 21.84 1.51
C LYS A 61 6.39 22.13 1.07
N GLN A 62 7.21 22.71 1.94
CA GLN A 62 8.62 22.98 1.63
C GLN A 62 9.40 21.68 1.38
N LYS A 63 9.19 20.63 2.18
CA LYS A 63 9.80 19.31 1.94
C LYS A 63 9.39 18.75 0.59
N ILE A 64 8.12 18.84 0.22
CA ILE A 64 7.62 18.39 -1.08
C ILE A 64 8.30 19.16 -2.23
N LEU A 65 8.39 20.49 -2.14
CA LEU A 65 9.03 21.30 -3.19
C LEU A 65 10.53 20.98 -3.33
N VAL A 66 11.24 20.80 -2.21
CA VAL A 66 12.65 20.36 -2.22
C VAL A 66 12.77 18.96 -2.83
N GLY A 67 11.91 18.04 -2.44
CA GLY A 67 11.87 16.68 -2.98
C GLY A 67 11.62 16.67 -4.49
N LYS A 68 10.64 17.45 -4.97
CA LYS A 68 10.36 17.62 -6.41
C LYS A 68 11.60 18.13 -7.15
N ALA A 69 12.29 19.14 -6.63
CA ALA A 69 13.51 19.68 -7.23
C ALA A 69 14.62 18.63 -7.35
N VAL A 70 14.86 17.87 -6.27
CA VAL A 70 15.87 16.80 -6.25
C VAL A 70 15.49 15.69 -7.23
N LEU A 71 14.24 15.22 -7.22
CA LEU A 71 13.77 14.17 -8.11
C LEU A 71 13.84 14.60 -9.57
N LYS A 72 13.48 15.84 -9.90
CA LYS A 72 13.57 16.37 -11.27
C LYS A 72 15.03 16.41 -11.75
N ARG A 73 15.97 16.72 -10.87
CA ARG A 73 17.41 16.65 -11.19
C ARG A 73 17.90 15.21 -11.41
N LEU A 74 17.41 14.25 -10.61
CA LEU A 74 17.78 12.83 -10.75
C LEU A 74 17.15 12.19 -11.99
N TYR A 75 15.96 12.66 -12.39
CA TYR A 75 15.18 12.13 -13.49
C TYR A 75 14.73 13.27 -14.44
N PRO A 76 15.67 13.91 -15.18
CA PRO A 76 15.41 15.13 -15.94
C PRO A 76 14.33 14.97 -17.02
N ASP A 77 14.29 13.80 -17.66
CA ASP A 77 13.36 13.51 -18.77
C ASP A 77 11.98 13.02 -18.30
N LYS A 78 11.73 12.96 -16.99
CA LYS A 78 10.48 12.48 -16.43
C LYS A 78 9.68 13.60 -15.77
N ASP A 79 8.37 13.44 -15.77
CA ASP A 79 7.47 14.26 -14.97
C ASP A 79 7.54 13.85 -13.51
N VAL A 80 7.55 14.82 -12.60
CA VAL A 80 7.69 14.57 -11.16
C VAL A 80 6.40 14.92 -10.44
N TYR A 81 5.82 13.91 -9.82
CA TYR A 81 4.63 14.05 -8.99
C TYR A 81 4.98 13.75 -7.54
N TYR A 82 4.52 14.62 -6.64
CA TYR A 82 4.70 14.44 -5.21
C TYR A 82 3.41 14.83 -4.49
N TYR A 83 2.75 13.84 -3.90
CA TYR A 83 1.43 13.96 -3.30
C TYR A 83 1.45 13.83 -1.78
N PHE A 84 0.48 14.47 -1.14
CA PHE A 84 -0.05 14.04 0.14
C PHE A 84 -1.07 12.93 -0.08
N GLY A 85 -0.85 11.77 0.52
CA GLY A 85 -1.82 10.66 0.50
C GLY A 85 -2.56 10.56 1.83
N PHE A 86 -3.89 10.50 1.78
CA PHE A 86 -4.73 10.21 2.94
C PHE A 86 -5.51 8.92 2.71
N PRO A 87 -5.41 7.92 3.60
CA PRO A 87 -5.95 6.58 3.34
C PRO A 87 -7.49 6.52 3.32
N PHE A 88 -8.19 7.49 3.90
CA PHE A 88 -9.65 7.61 3.87
C PHE A 88 -10.08 9.05 4.15
N ASP A 89 -11.34 9.38 3.88
CA ASP A 89 -11.96 10.67 4.26
C ASP A 89 -12.91 10.46 5.45
N PRO A 90 -12.60 11.00 6.65
CA PRO A 90 -13.46 10.87 7.82
C PRO A 90 -14.73 11.72 7.74
N LEU A 91 -14.86 12.60 6.74
CA LEU A 91 -16.02 13.48 6.55
C LEU A 91 -17.00 12.94 5.50
N SER A 92 -16.62 11.87 4.79
CA SER A 92 -17.48 11.19 3.83
C SER A 92 -18.57 10.39 4.54
N ASN A 93 -19.77 10.38 3.96
CA ASN A 93 -20.87 9.51 4.38
C ASN A 93 -20.82 8.13 3.70
N GLU A 94 -20.01 7.99 2.64
CA GLU A 94 -19.79 6.75 1.90
C GLU A 94 -18.48 6.10 2.36
N GLU A 95 -18.42 4.76 2.45
CA GLU A 95 -17.28 4.01 3.00
C GLU A 95 -15.94 4.31 2.30
N THR A 96 -15.99 4.56 0.99
CA THR A 96 -14.83 4.81 0.13
C THR A 96 -14.87 6.18 -0.55
N GLY A 97 -15.91 6.96 -0.24
CA GLY A 97 -16.11 8.30 -0.80
C GLY A 97 -15.15 9.33 -0.22
N TYR A 98 -15.06 10.46 -0.90
CA TYR A 98 -14.28 11.61 -0.45
C TYR A 98 -14.81 12.90 -1.05
N ASP A 99 -14.59 14.01 -0.35
CA ASP A 99 -14.74 15.37 -0.90
C ASP A 99 -13.48 16.18 -0.57
N LYS A 100 -12.61 16.34 -1.56
CA LYS A 100 -11.35 17.10 -1.38
C LYS A 100 -11.57 18.53 -0.87
N GLU A 101 -12.64 19.22 -1.29
CA GLU A 101 -12.84 20.60 -0.84
C GLU A 101 -13.18 20.64 0.65
N VAL A 102 -14.16 19.83 1.06
CA VAL A 102 -14.57 19.74 2.47
C VAL A 102 -13.40 19.25 3.32
N PHE A 103 -12.69 18.21 2.85
CA PHE A 103 -11.52 17.66 3.54
C PHE A 103 -10.41 18.69 3.70
N MET A 104 -9.99 19.37 2.63
CA MET A 104 -8.94 20.40 2.70
C MET A 104 -9.34 21.58 3.58
N ASN A 105 -10.63 21.95 3.61
CA ASN A 105 -11.14 22.99 4.51
C ASN A 105 -11.10 22.57 5.99
N SER A 106 -11.13 21.27 6.28
CA SER A 106 -11.06 20.76 7.65
C SER A 106 -9.64 20.76 8.22
N ILE A 107 -8.62 20.83 7.36
CA ILE A 107 -7.21 20.86 7.76
C ILE A 107 -6.69 22.30 7.84
N ILE A 108 -6.15 22.66 9.01
CA ILE A 108 -5.61 23.99 9.29
C ILE A 108 -4.52 24.36 8.27
N GLU A 109 -4.73 25.50 7.59
CA GLU A 109 -3.82 26.09 6.60
C GLU A 109 -3.52 25.21 5.37
N PHE A 110 -4.23 24.10 5.11
CA PHE A 110 -3.96 23.25 3.94
C PHE A 110 -4.07 24.03 2.63
N LYS A 111 -5.24 24.64 2.38
CA LYS A 111 -5.51 25.44 1.17
C LYS A 111 -4.62 26.68 1.02
N LYS A 112 -3.94 27.09 2.09
CA LYS A 112 -3.01 28.24 2.05
C LYS A 112 -1.67 27.88 1.41
N PHE A 113 -1.26 26.61 1.47
CA PHE A 113 0.06 26.17 1.04
C PHE A 113 0.03 25.08 -0.04
N CYS A 114 -1.05 24.30 -0.12
CA CYS A 114 -1.13 23.13 -0.98
C CYS A 114 -2.29 23.27 -1.97
N ALA A 115 -2.04 22.87 -3.21
CA ALA A 115 -3.05 22.80 -4.24
C ALA A 115 -3.85 21.50 -4.13
N LYS A 116 -5.07 21.50 -4.66
CA LYS A 116 -5.97 20.33 -4.64
C LYS A 116 -5.38 19.12 -5.35
N ASP A 117 -4.62 19.36 -6.43
CA ASP A 117 -4.02 18.30 -7.23
C ASP A 117 -2.78 17.68 -6.57
N GLU A 118 -2.34 18.22 -5.42
CA GLU A 118 -1.30 17.61 -4.59
C GLU A 118 -1.87 16.65 -3.54
N LEU A 119 -3.18 16.47 -3.51
CA LEU A 119 -3.88 15.60 -2.57
C LEU A 119 -4.39 14.36 -3.30
N LEU A 120 -4.10 13.18 -2.77
CA LEU A 120 -4.79 11.92 -3.08
C LEU A 120 -5.49 11.43 -1.81
N ILE A 121 -6.77 11.08 -1.88
CA ILE A 121 -7.56 10.72 -0.70
C ILE A 121 -8.49 9.53 -0.93
N ALA A 122 -8.65 8.68 0.08
CA ALA A 122 -9.58 7.54 0.07
C ALA A 122 -9.39 6.68 -1.20
N ASP A 123 -10.47 6.31 -1.90
CA ASP A 123 -10.35 5.47 -3.09
C ASP A 123 -9.53 6.09 -4.21
N GLU A 124 -9.41 7.43 -4.27
CA GLU A 124 -8.51 8.05 -5.23
C GLU A 124 -7.06 7.65 -5.01
N LEU A 125 -6.59 7.64 -3.76
CA LEU A 125 -5.24 7.22 -3.40
C LEU A 125 -5.03 5.74 -3.74
N TRP A 126 -5.95 4.89 -3.30
CA TRP A 126 -5.81 3.44 -3.47
C TRP A 126 -5.90 3.03 -4.93
N SER A 127 -6.83 3.62 -5.68
CA SER A 127 -6.97 3.37 -7.11
C SER A 127 -5.79 3.92 -7.91
N PHE A 128 -5.21 5.04 -7.49
CA PHE A 128 -3.98 5.56 -8.08
C PHE A 128 -2.80 4.62 -7.84
N LEU A 129 -2.62 4.11 -6.61
CA LEU A 129 -1.52 3.22 -6.25
C LEU A 129 -1.59 1.85 -6.93
N SER A 130 -2.79 1.29 -7.09
CA SER A 130 -2.98 -0.03 -7.71
C SER A 130 -3.07 0.02 -9.23
N GLY A 131 -3.42 1.18 -9.81
CA GLY A 131 -3.80 1.31 -11.21
C GLY A 131 -5.20 0.78 -11.53
N GLN A 132 -6.03 0.46 -10.53
CA GLN A 132 -7.38 -0.07 -10.70
C GLN A 132 -8.41 0.73 -9.90
N ALA A 133 -9.57 1.02 -10.50
CA ALA A 133 -10.66 1.71 -9.79
C ALA A 133 -11.25 0.88 -8.65
N ASN A 134 -11.83 1.55 -7.64
CA ASN A 134 -12.50 0.93 -6.49
C ASN A 134 -11.59 0.02 -5.65
N THR A 135 -10.28 0.30 -5.62
CA THR A 135 -9.33 -0.52 -4.87
C THR A 135 -9.56 -0.47 -3.37
N MET A 136 -9.98 0.69 -2.84
CA MET A 136 -10.30 0.80 -1.42
C MET A 136 -11.45 -0.12 -1.03
N GLN A 137 -12.48 -0.24 -1.89
CA GLN A 137 -13.59 -1.15 -1.64
C GLN A 137 -13.11 -2.59 -1.58
N GLN A 138 -12.26 -3.02 -2.52
CA GLN A 138 -11.70 -4.37 -2.52
C GLN A 138 -10.91 -4.65 -1.24
N ILE A 139 -10.10 -3.69 -0.78
CA ILE A 139 -9.37 -3.81 0.50
C ILE A 139 -10.36 -3.98 1.67
N LEU A 140 -11.43 -3.19 1.72
CA LEU A 140 -12.46 -3.29 2.76
C LEU A 140 -13.19 -4.63 2.70
N ASP A 141 -13.50 -5.13 1.51
CA ASP A 141 -14.19 -6.40 1.30
C ASP A 141 -13.34 -7.58 1.78
N ILE A 142 -12.02 -7.56 1.55
CA ILE A 142 -11.06 -8.54 2.10
C ILE A 142 -11.05 -8.47 3.63
N ILE A 143 -10.96 -7.26 4.21
CA ILE A 143 -10.97 -7.10 5.67
C ILE A 143 -12.28 -7.64 6.26
N LYS A 144 -13.42 -7.36 5.63
CA LYS A 144 -14.75 -7.81 6.04
C LYS A 144 -14.91 -9.33 5.88
N SER A 145 -14.31 -9.95 4.86
CA SER A 145 -14.36 -11.41 4.68
C SER A 145 -13.60 -12.14 5.79
N ILE A 146 -12.53 -11.54 6.33
CA ILE A 146 -11.73 -12.10 7.41
C ILE A 146 -12.34 -11.80 8.79
N SER A 147 -12.84 -10.57 9.00
CA SER A 147 -13.29 -10.06 10.31
C SER A 147 -14.71 -10.53 10.68
N THR A 148 -14.96 -11.84 10.57
CA THR A 148 -16.24 -12.47 10.89
C THR A 148 -16.22 -13.07 12.30
N GLU A 149 -17.39 -13.42 12.85
CA GLU A 149 -17.50 -14.10 14.16
C GLU A 149 -16.72 -15.42 14.20
N SER A 150 -16.59 -16.10 13.06
CA SER A 150 -15.80 -17.33 12.91
C SER A 150 -14.28 -17.11 12.86
N PHE A 151 -13.78 -15.87 12.92
CA PHE A 151 -12.36 -15.56 12.68
C PHE A 151 -11.42 -16.44 13.50
N ILE A 152 -11.66 -16.58 14.81
CA ILE A 152 -10.78 -17.33 15.69
C ILE A 152 -10.79 -18.83 15.37
N GLU A 153 -11.97 -19.39 15.07
CA GLU A 153 -12.13 -20.80 14.71
C GLU A 153 -11.47 -21.11 13.37
N ASP A 154 -11.67 -20.24 12.37
CA ASP A 154 -11.07 -20.36 11.04
C ASP A 154 -9.54 -20.19 11.11
N PHE A 155 -9.06 -19.24 11.92
CA PHE A 155 -7.63 -19.03 12.18
C PHE A 155 -6.98 -20.28 12.80
N GLU A 156 -7.56 -20.80 13.90
CA GLU A 156 -7.02 -21.97 14.59
C GLU A 156 -7.09 -23.22 13.70
N PHE A 157 -8.14 -23.35 12.90
CA PHE A 157 -8.28 -24.43 11.92
C PHE A 157 -7.15 -24.38 10.88
N LEU A 158 -6.95 -23.24 10.22
CA LEU A 158 -5.90 -23.08 9.22
C LEU A 158 -4.50 -23.22 9.83
N ASN A 159 -4.30 -22.77 11.07
CA ASN A 159 -2.99 -22.78 11.72
C ASN A 159 -2.57 -24.14 12.26
N ASN A 160 -3.44 -25.15 12.18
CA ASN A 160 -3.10 -26.53 12.50
C ASN A 160 -2.62 -27.27 11.22
N PRO A 161 -1.34 -27.70 11.15
CA PRO A 161 -0.75 -28.26 9.95
C PRO A 161 -1.39 -29.57 9.48
N ASN A 162 -2.14 -30.27 10.34
CA ASN A 162 -2.82 -31.51 9.96
C ASN A 162 -4.14 -31.24 9.22
N ARG A 163 -4.75 -30.05 9.38
CA ARG A 163 -6.10 -29.78 8.85
C ARG A 163 -6.17 -29.77 7.33
N ILE A 164 -5.08 -29.38 6.68
CA ILE A 164 -4.98 -29.45 5.21
C ILE A 164 -5.13 -30.90 4.70
N LEU A 165 -4.73 -31.90 5.49
CA LEU A 165 -4.87 -33.32 5.15
C LEU A 165 -6.18 -33.93 5.65
N GLU A 166 -6.65 -33.51 6.83
CA GLU A 166 -7.86 -34.06 7.46
C GLU A 166 -9.17 -33.57 6.84
N ASP A 167 -9.21 -32.30 6.42
CA ASP A 167 -10.39 -31.65 5.84
C ASP A 167 -9.95 -30.59 4.80
N PRO A 168 -9.45 -31.04 3.64
CA PRO A 168 -8.92 -30.17 2.59
C PRO A 168 -9.98 -29.25 2.00
N ASP A 169 -11.24 -29.68 1.95
CA ASP A 169 -12.35 -28.86 1.40
C ASP A 169 -12.61 -27.64 2.26
N ARG A 170 -12.70 -27.81 3.60
CA ARG A 170 -12.83 -26.67 4.52
C ARG A 170 -11.57 -25.80 4.50
N TYR A 171 -10.39 -26.40 4.42
CA TYR A 171 -9.13 -25.65 4.33
C TYR A 171 -9.13 -24.74 3.10
N LEU A 172 -9.46 -25.29 1.93
CA LEU A 172 -9.53 -24.56 0.67
C LEU A 172 -10.59 -23.45 0.73
N TYR A 173 -11.76 -23.74 1.31
CA TYR A 173 -12.81 -22.75 1.50
C TYR A 173 -12.34 -21.55 2.33
N ILE A 174 -11.67 -21.77 3.47
CA ILE A 174 -11.18 -20.66 4.30
C ILE A 174 -10.05 -19.92 3.58
N ALA A 175 -9.12 -20.64 2.94
CA ALA A 175 -8.01 -20.03 2.19
C ALA A 175 -8.53 -19.12 1.07
N ASP A 176 -9.52 -19.56 0.30
CA ASP A 176 -10.17 -18.76 -0.74
C ASP A 176 -10.92 -17.55 -0.16
N LYS A 177 -11.72 -17.76 0.89
CA LYS A 177 -12.45 -16.69 1.61
C LYS A 177 -11.51 -15.60 2.14
N TRP A 178 -10.30 -15.97 2.56
CA TRP A 178 -9.29 -15.07 3.13
C TRP A 178 -8.24 -14.61 2.11
N TYR A 179 -8.44 -14.91 0.81
CA TYR A 179 -7.52 -14.51 -0.27
C TYR A 179 -6.07 -14.99 -0.05
N LEU A 180 -5.90 -16.18 0.53
CA LEU A 180 -4.61 -16.82 0.76
C LEU A 180 -4.22 -17.69 -0.45
N GLU A 181 -3.93 -17.03 -1.59
CA GLU A 181 -3.66 -17.70 -2.88
C GLU A 181 -2.53 -18.74 -2.83
N ASP A 182 -1.48 -18.48 -2.05
CA ASP A 182 -0.38 -19.44 -1.85
C ASP A 182 -0.89 -20.72 -1.18
N GLU A 183 -1.72 -20.60 -0.13
CA GLU A 183 -2.28 -21.77 0.58
C GLU A 183 -3.33 -22.49 -0.26
N LYS A 184 -4.12 -21.75 -1.05
CA LYS A 184 -5.04 -22.32 -2.03
C LYS A 184 -4.29 -23.20 -3.03
N THR A 185 -3.22 -22.66 -3.62
CA THR A 185 -2.36 -23.39 -4.56
C THR A 185 -1.71 -24.62 -3.91
N ILE A 186 -1.25 -24.51 -2.66
CA ILE A 186 -0.68 -25.63 -1.90
C ILE A 186 -1.73 -26.73 -1.68
N ALA A 187 -2.95 -26.37 -1.26
CA ALA A 187 -4.04 -27.31 -1.01
C ALA A 187 -4.48 -28.03 -2.30
N GLU A 188 -4.60 -27.31 -3.42
CA GLU A 188 -4.92 -27.88 -4.73
C GLU A 188 -3.86 -28.89 -5.23
N ASN A 189 -2.63 -28.81 -4.73
CA ASN A 189 -1.50 -29.66 -5.12
C ASN A 189 -1.03 -30.61 -4.02
N LEU A 190 -1.84 -30.81 -2.98
CA LEU A 190 -1.47 -31.54 -1.77
C LEU A 190 -1.03 -32.98 -2.03
N ASP A 191 -1.68 -33.69 -2.96
CA ASP A 191 -1.34 -35.08 -3.30
C ASP A 191 0.07 -35.21 -3.87
N THR A 192 0.46 -34.26 -4.73
CA THR A 192 1.80 -34.23 -5.34
C THR A 192 2.84 -33.88 -4.28
N LEU A 193 2.57 -32.86 -3.46
CA LEU A 193 3.47 -32.46 -2.38
C LEU A 193 3.68 -33.57 -1.35
N THR A 194 2.63 -34.31 -1.00
CA THR A 194 2.70 -35.43 -0.05
C THR A 194 3.57 -36.57 -0.59
N ARG A 195 3.40 -36.94 -1.86
CA ARG A 195 4.25 -37.95 -2.53
C ARG A 195 5.71 -37.51 -2.60
N GLN A 196 5.98 -36.25 -2.94
CA GLN A 196 7.34 -35.73 -2.98
C GLN A 196 7.98 -35.69 -1.57
N ALA A 197 7.19 -35.39 -0.53
CA ALA A 197 7.67 -35.33 0.84
C ALA A 197 8.20 -36.67 1.39
N GLU A 198 7.77 -37.81 0.83
CA GLU A 198 8.31 -39.14 1.17
C GLU A 198 9.82 -39.23 0.92
N SER A 199 10.31 -38.49 -0.07
CA SER A 199 11.74 -38.44 -0.46
C SER A 199 12.45 -37.14 -0.06
N SER A 200 11.72 -36.18 0.53
CA SER A 200 12.21 -34.83 0.80
C SER A 200 11.88 -34.39 2.23
N ASN A 201 12.89 -34.48 3.11
CA ASN A 201 12.78 -34.05 4.50
C ASN A 201 12.45 -32.55 4.63
N SER A 202 12.85 -31.71 3.66
CA SER A 202 12.51 -30.29 3.68
C SER A 202 11.01 -30.07 3.40
N LEU A 203 10.43 -30.79 2.43
CA LEU A 203 8.99 -30.72 2.16
C LEU A 203 8.17 -31.30 3.30
N TYR A 204 8.57 -32.45 3.84
CA TYR A 204 7.93 -33.04 5.01
C TYR A 204 7.88 -32.06 6.18
N LYS A 205 9.01 -31.39 6.49
CA LYS A 205 9.06 -30.35 7.53
C LYS A 205 8.22 -29.13 7.19
N ALA A 206 8.09 -28.75 5.92
CA ALA A 206 7.30 -27.59 5.51
C ALA A 206 5.79 -27.87 5.64
N LEU A 207 5.32 -29.04 5.22
CA LEU A 207 3.92 -29.46 5.38
C LEU A 207 3.49 -29.48 6.85
N ASN A 208 4.38 -29.91 7.74
CA ASN A 208 4.12 -30.00 9.18
C ASN A 208 4.31 -28.67 9.94
N LYS A 209 4.52 -27.54 9.26
CA LYS A 209 4.63 -26.22 9.89
C LYS A 209 3.30 -25.48 9.81
N ASN A 210 3.03 -24.74 10.88
CA ASN A 210 1.96 -23.76 10.95
C ASN A 210 2.11 -22.69 9.84
N ILE A 211 0.97 -22.26 9.31
CA ILE A 211 0.90 -21.20 8.29
C ILE A 211 1.20 -19.83 8.89
N PHE A 212 0.84 -19.59 10.16
CA PHE A 212 1.11 -18.37 10.89
C PHE A 212 2.07 -18.67 12.05
N ASN A 213 3.03 -17.78 12.27
CA ASN A 213 3.91 -17.90 13.43
C ASN A 213 3.23 -17.44 14.73
N TYR A 214 3.94 -17.48 15.86
CA TYR A 214 3.40 -17.07 17.17
C TYR A 214 3.00 -15.59 17.27
N LYS A 215 3.42 -14.76 16.30
CA LYS A 215 3.02 -13.35 16.18
C LYS A 215 1.83 -13.16 15.23
N GLY A 216 1.31 -14.23 14.62
CA GLY A 216 0.28 -14.17 13.58
C GLY A 216 0.82 -13.79 12.20
N GLU A 217 2.13 -13.74 11.99
CA GLU A 217 2.70 -13.39 10.68
C GLU A 217 2.68 -14.62 9.77
N TYR A 218 2.32 -14.42 8.50
CA TYR A 218 2.30 -15.47 7.50
C TYR A 218 3.70 -16.04 7.23
N ASN A 219 3.79 -17.37 7.16
CA ASN A 219 5.04 -18.10 7.03
C ASN A 219 5.46 -18.23 5.56
N TYR A 220 5.87 -17.11 4.95
CA TYR A 220 6.32 -17.07 3.55
C TYR A 220 7.42 -18.10 3.21
N ASN A 221 8.30 -18.42 4.16
CA ASN A 221 9.35 -19.43 3.93
C ASN A 221 8.77 -20.84 3.79
N ARG A 222 7.73 -21.18 4.56
CA ARG A 222 6.97 -22.43 4.38
C ARG A 222 6.33 -22.45 3.00
N ALA A 223 5.55 -21.43 2.68
CA ALA A 223 4.83 -21.32 1.42
C ALA A 223 5.77 -21.46 0.21
N LYS A 224 6.85 -20.66 0.20
CA LYS A 224 7.89 -20.72 -0.84
C LYS A 224 8.50 -22.12 -1.00
N THR A 225 8.76 -22.81 0.11
CA THR A 225 9.32 -24.18 0.06
C THR A 225 8.36 -25.15 -0.62
N LEU A 226 7.06 -25.07 -0.29
CA LEU A 226 6.03 -25.92 -0.87
C LEU A 226 5.78 -25.58 -2.34
N LEU A 227 5.61 -24.30 -2.67
CA LEU A 227 5.33 -23.83 -4.04
C LEU A 227 6.48 -24.06 -5.02
N SER A 228 7.74 -24.04 -4.55
CA SER A 228 8.90 -24.28 -5.42
C SER A 228 8.92 -25.67 -6.09
N LYS A 229 8.12 -26.61 -5.58
CA LYS A 229 8.05 -28.00 -6.06
C LYS A 229 6.72 -28.37 -6.70
N THR A 230 5.77 -27.44 -6.73
CA THR A 230 4.48 -27.58 -7.41
C THR A 230 4.59 -27.42 -8.93
N PHE A 231 5.62 -26.70 -9.41
CA PHE A 231 5.82 -26.38 -10.82
C PHE A 231 7.05 -27.07 -11.45
N GLU A 232 7.61 -28.08 -10.79
CA GLU A 232 8.62 -29.00 -11.34
C GLU A 232 7.98 -30.34 -11.73
#